data_AF-A0A8T4ZIG9-F1
#
_entry.id   AF-A0A8T4ZIG9-F1
#
_cell.length_a   1.000
_cell.length_b   1.000
_cell.length_c   1.000
_cell.angle_alpha   90.00
_cell.angle_beta   90.00
_cell.angle_gamma   90.00
#
_symmetry.space_group_name_H-M   'P 1'
#
loop_
_entity.id
_entity.type
_entity.pdbx_description
1 polymer ?
#
loop_
_entity_poly.entity_id
_entity_poly.type
_entity_poly.pdbx_seq_one_letter_code
_entity_poly.pdbx_strand_id
1 'polypeptide(L)'
;MKSIDEFSSEASKPFHAMEVEEVFSLLETGANGLTEQEAHHRLKKYGYNQLSEKRRVTAFQIMIRQFKSIFVLMLIIASFISASFGETVDALTI
;
A
#
# COMPACT_ATOMS: atom_id res chain seq x y z
N MET A 1 -5.40 -16.42 37.00
CA MET A 1 -4.90 -15.58 35.90
C MET A 1 -3.53 -16.12 35.50
N LYS A 2 -3.53 -17.23 34.77
CA LYS A 2 -2.35 -17.92 34.24
C LYS A 2 -2.63 -18.06 32.74
N SER A 3 -1.60 -18.02 31.88
CA SER A 3 -1.68 -18.28 30.42
C SER A 3 -1.96 -17.09 29.48
N ILE A 4 -1.16 -16.01 29.51
CA ILE A 4 -0.98 -15.17 28.30
C ILE A 4 0.50 -15.04 27.91
N ASP A 5 1.42 -15.12 28.87
CA ASP A 5 2.87 -15.02 28.59
C ASP A 5 3.51 -16.37 28.19
N GLU A 6 2.76 -17.48 28.25
CA GLU A 6 3.25 -18.84 28.00
C GLU A 6 3.18 -19.25 26.51
N PHE A 7 2.62 -18.38 25.64
CA PHE A 7 2.41 -18.69 24.21
C PHE A 7 3.43 -18.05 23.25
N SER A 8 4.35 -17.20 23.73
CA SER A 8 5.40 -16.57 22.90
C SER A 8 6.76 -17.27 22.99
N SER A 9 6.76 -18.58 23.25
CA SER A 9 7.95 -19.42 23.44
C SER A 9 8.66 -19.82 22.12
N GLU A 10 8.90 -18.86 21.21
CA GLU A 10 9.99 -18.86 20.21
C GLU A 10 10.31 -17.42 19.73
N ALA A 11 10.12 -16.41 20.59
CA ALA A 11 10.42 -15.03 20.22
C ALA A 11 11.95 -14.79 20.26
N SER A 12 12.61 -14.91 19.11
CA SER A 12 13.98 -14.43 18.91
C SER A 12 14.10 -13.00 19.44
N LYS A 13 15.10 -12.75 20.30
CA LYS A 13 15.36 -11.46 20.96
C LYS A 13 15.35 -10.34 19.90
N PRO A 14 14.63 -9.23 20.08
CA PRO A 14 14.60 -8.19 19.06
C PRO A 14 15.99 -7.52 18.95
N PHE A 15 16.41 -7.14 17.74
CA PHE A 15 17.73 -6.57 17.47
C PHE A 15 18.11 -5.39 18.39
N HIS A 16 17.15 -4.54 18.75
CA HIS A 16 17.38 -3.38 19.61
C HIS A 16 17.62 -3.72 21.10
N ALA A 17 17.34 -4.96 21.50
CA ALA A 17 17.58 -5.46 22.85
C ALA A 17 18.82 -6.37 22.92
N MET A 18 19.43 -6.72 21.78
CA MET A 18 20.63 -7.55 21.69
C MET A 18 21.89 -6.79 22.13
N GLU A 19 22.86 -7.53 22.66
CA GLU A 19 24.20 -6.96 22.91
C GLU A 19 24.92 -6.72 21.58
N VAL A 20 25.84 -5.76 21.55
CA VAL A 20 26.51 -5.33 20.32
C VAL A 20 27.30 -6.47 19.67
N GLU A 21 27.98 -7.29 20.48
CA GLU A 21 28.77 -8.44 20.04
C GLU A 21 27.88 -9.55 19.43
N GLU A 22 26.67 -9.74 19.96
CA GLU A 22 25.67 -10.67 19.41
C GLU A 22 25.24 -10.21 18.01
N VAL A 23 24.96 -8.91 17.86
CA VAL A 23 24.55 -8.31 16.57
C VAL A 23 25.67 -8.37 15.54
N PHE A 24 26.92 -8.10 15.94
CA PHE A 24 28.08 -8.20 15.05
C PHE A 24 28.32 -9.62 14.54
N SER A 25 28.19 -10.60 15.43
CA SER A 25 28.31 -12.02 15.06
C SER A 25 27.17 -12.44 14.13
N LEU A 26 25.94 -12.01 14.43
CA LEU A 26 24.74 -12.35 13.65
C LEU A 26 24.71 -11.70 12.26
N LEU A 27 25.15 -10.45 12.15
CA LEU A 27 25.19 -9.69 10.90
C LEU A 27 26.52 -9.82 10.14
N GLU A 28 27.44 -10.65 10.64
CA GLU A 28 28.78 -10.87 10.10
C GLU A 28 29.49 -9.54 9.78
N THR A 29 29.49 -8.64 10.76
CA THR A 29 30.08 -7.30 10.63
C THR A 29 30.74 -6.91 11.95
N GLY A 30 31.37 -5.74 11.99
CA GLY A 30 32.01 -5.24 13.20
C GLY A 30 31.91 -3.73 13.32
N ALA A 31 32.63 -3.16 14.28
CA ALA A 31 32.61 -1.73 14.56
C ALA A 31 33.02 -0.86 13.36
N ASN A 32 33.85 -1.37 12.46
CA ASN A 32 34.29 -0.68 11.25
C ASN A 32 33.30 -0.81 10.08
N GLY A 33 32.18 -1.52 10.27
CA GLY A 33 31.15 -1.74 9.25
C GLY A 33 31.50 -2.84 8.24
N LEU A 34 30.89 -2.74 7.05
CA LEU A 34 31.08 -3.68 5.94
C LEU A 34 32.21 -3.23 5.02
N THR A 35 32.88 -4.18 4.40
CA THR A 35 33.81 -3.90 3.29
C THR A 35 33.02 -3.54 2.03
N GLU A 36 33.65 -2.80 1.11
CA GLU A 36 33.10 -2.50 -0.22
C GLU A 36 32.61 -3.76 -0.95
N GLN A 37 33.39 -4.83 -0.90
CA GLN A 37 33.08 -6.10 -1.55
C GLN A 37 31.83 -6.76 -0.94
N GLU A 38 31.75 -6.80 0.40
CA GLU A 38 30.61 -7.39 1.10
C GLU A 38 29.35 -6.55 0.94
N ALA A 39 29.48 -5.22 0.97
CA ALA A 39 28.37 -4.31 0.69
C ALA A 39 27.79 -4.55 -0.71
N HIS A 40 28.65 -4.70 -1.74
CA HIS A 40 28.21 -5.03 -3.09
C HIS A 40 27.57 -6.43 -3.19
N HIS A 41 28.11 -7.41 -2.46
CA HIS A 41 27.53 -8.75 -2.40
C HIS A 41 26.12 -8.73 -1.80
N ARG A 42 25.96 -8.07 -0.65
CA ARG A 42 24.66 -7.88 0.02
C ARG A 42 23.68 -7.09 -0.83
N LEU A 43 24.14 -6.04 -1.53
CA LEU A 43 23.28 -5.27 -2.43
C LEU A 43 22.73 -6.13 -3.57
N LYS A 44 23.53 -7.05 -4.13
CA LYS A 44 23.05 -8.01 -5.14
C LYS A 44 22.09 -9.05 -4.57
N LYS A 45 22.28 -9.47 -3.32
CA LYS A 45 21.47 -10.49 -2.65
C LYS A 45 20.11 -9.97 -2.17
N TYR A 46 20.10 -8.80 -1.54
CA TYR A 46 18.91 -8.22 -0.89
C TYR A 46 18.24 -7.12 -1.73
N GLY A 47 18.95 -6.57 -2.72
CA GLY A 47 18.49 -5.43 -3.48
C GLY A 47 18.65 -4.10 -2.72
N TYR A 48 18.22 -3.02 -3.37
CA TYR A 48 18.23 -1.70 -2.75
C TYR A 48 17.19 -1.62 -1.64
N ASN A 49 17.54 -1.00 -0.52
CA ASN A 49 16.60 -0.67 0.54
C ASN A 49 15.71 0.53 0.12
N GLN A 50 14.83 0.28 -0.84
CA GLN A 50 13.91 1.26 -1.40
C GLN A 50 12.50 0.68 -1.37
N LEU A 51 11.55 1.48 -0.87
CA LEU A 51 10.14 1.13 -0.96
C LEU A 51 9.74 1.14 -2.43
N SER A 52 9.18 0.03 -2.92
CA SER A 52 8.68 -0.03 -4.28
C SER A 52 7.57 1.01 -4.47
N GLU A 53 7.79 1.98 -5.37
CA GLU A 53 6.74 2.91 -5.75
C GLU A 53 5.56 2.10 -6.32
N LYS A 54 4.43 2.12 -5.61
CA LYS A 54 3.18 1.61 -6.19
C LYS A 54 2.92 2.40 -7.46
N ARG A 55 2.53 1.71 -8.55
CA ARG A 55 2.20 2.35 -9.83
C ARG A 55 1.32 3.57 -9.56
N ARG A 56 1.80 4.76 -9.94
CA ARG A 56 1.06 6.00 -9.76
C ARG A 56 -0.23 5.90 -10.54
N VAL A 57 -1.36 6.01 -9.84
CA VAL A 57 -2.68 6.08 -10.48
C VAL A 57 -2.73 7.40 -11.26
N THR A 58 -3.02 7.36 -12.55
CA THR A 58 -3.05 8.57 -13.37
C THR A 58 -4.32 9.37 -13.11
N ALA A 59 -4.30 10.69 -13.37
CA ALA A 59 -5.47 11.54 -13.22
C ALA A 59 -6.68 11.04 -14.04
N PHE A 60 -6.42 10.57 -15.27
CA PHE A 60 -7.44 9.97 -16.13
C PHE A 60 -8.03 8.67 -15.55
N GLN A 61 -7.20 7.81 -14.96
CA GLN A 61 -7.69 6.60 -14.28
C GLN A 61 -8.56 6.93 -13.07
N ILE A 62 -8.23 7.98 -12.32
CA ILE A 62 -9.05 8.45 -11.19
C ILE A 62 -10.40 8.96 -11.69
N MET A 63 -10.43 9.74 -12.77
CA MET A 63 -11.65 10.23 -13.40
C MET A 63 -12.58 9.08 -13.83
N ILE A 64 -12.05 8.09 -14.56
CA ILE A 64 -12.85 6.92 -14.99
C ILE A 64 -13.33 6.09 -13.79
N ARG A 65 -12.55 6.01 -12.70
CA ARG A 65 -12.94 5.30 -11.49
C ARG A 65 -14.18 5.91 -10.82
N GLN A 66 -14.38 7.22 -10.90
CA GLN A 66 -15.56 7.88 -10.32
C GLN A 66 -16.87 7.43 -10.98
N PHE A 67 -16.87 7.18 -12.30
CA PHE A 67 -18.04 6.68 -13.02
C PHE A 67 -18.47 5.27 -12.62
N LYS A 68 -17.60 4.50 -11.95
CA LYS A 68 -17.95 3.18 -11.40
C LYS A 68 -18.70 3.24 -10.07
N SER A 69 -18.89 4.43 -9.49
CA SER A 69 -19.66 4.61 -8.26
C SER A 69 -21.15 4.46 -8.53
N ILE A 70 -21.86 3.71 -7.67
CA ILE A 70 -23.31 3.51 -7.77
C ILE A 70 -24.07 4.84 -7.78
N PHE A 71 -23.63 5.83 -6.99
CA PHE A 71 -24.25 7.16 -6.95
C PHE A 71 -24.09 7.91 -8.27
N VAL A 72 -22.91 7.85 -8.89
CA VAL A 72 -22.69 8.50 -10.19
C VAL A 72 -23.56 7.86 -11.26
N LEU A 73 -23.68 6.53 -11.26
CA LEU A 73 -24.56 5.82 -12.18
C LEU A 73 -26.03 6.19 -11.98
N MET A 74 -26.49 6.30 -10.72
CA MET A 74 -27.85 6.76 -10.40
C MET A 74 -28.10 8.17 -10.93
N LEU A 75 -27.14 9.10 -10.75
CA LEU A 75 -27.26 10.46 -11.26
C LEU A 75 -27.31 10.51 -12.79
N ILE A 76 -26.53 9.67 -13.47
CA ILE A 76 -26.57 9.56 -14.93
C ILE A 76 -27.96 9.10 -15.39
N ILE A 77 -28.53 8.07 -14.75
CA ILE A 77 -29.87 7.58 -15.06
C ILE A 77 -30.93 8.66 -14.79
N ALA A 78 -30.88 9.31 -13.63
CA ALA A 78 -31.81 10.39 -13.27
C ALA A 78 -31.71 11.57 -14.24
N SER A 79 -30.49 11.96 -14.62
CA SER A 79 -30.25 13.01 -15.62
C SER A 79 -30.81 12.63 -16.98
N PHE A 80 -30.68 11.37 -17.39
CA PHE A 80 -31.23 10.89 -18.66
C PHE A 80 -32.75 10.95 -18.66
N ILE A 81 -33.40 10.45 -17.60
CA ILE A 81 -34.85 10.53 -17.42
C ILE A 81 -35.30 12.00 -17.44
N SER A 82 -34.64 12.87 -16.66
CA SER A 82 -34.97 14.29 -16.61
C SER A 82 -34.82 14.97 -17.98
N ALA A 83 -33.79 14.62 -18.74
CA ALA A 83 -33.58 15.17 -20.08
C ALA A 83 -34.67 14.69 -21.07
N SER A 84 -35.06 13.41 -21.03
CA SER A 84 -36.11 12.87 -21.89
C SER A 84 -37.51 13.46 -21.58
N PHE A 85 -37.79 13.80 -20.32
CA PHE A 85 -39.04 14.47 -19.93
C PHE A 85 -39.04 15.97 -20.27
N GLY A 86 -37.88 16.58 -20.50
CA GLY A 86 -37.71 18.04 -20.68
C GLY A 86 -38.25 18.63 -21.99
N GLU A 87 -38.64 17.82 -22.98
CA GLU A 87 -39.18 18.30 -24.27
C GLU A 87 -40.61 17.84 -24.58
N THR A 88 -41.26 17.04 -23.73
CA THR A 88 -42.55 16.40 -24.06
C THR A 88 -43.76 16.91 -23.28
N VAL A 89 -43.57 17.69 -22.21
CA VAL A 89 -44.69 18.16 -21.37
C VAL A 89 -45.41 19.37 -21.97
N ASP A 90 -44.74 20.17 -22.80
CA ASP A 90 -45.34 21.36 -23.45
C ASP A 90 -46.18 21.02 -24.68
N ALA A 91 -45.89 19.92 -25.38
CA ALA A 91 -46.61 19.55 -26.61
C ALA A 91 -47.97 18.87 -26.36
N LEU A 92 -48.23 18.41 -25.13
CA LEU A 92 -49.48 17.72 -24.73
C LEU A 92 -50.53 18.66 -24.13
N THR A 93 -50.18 19.94 -23.93
CA THR A 93 -51.03 20.93 -23.24
C THR A 93 -51.66 21.96 -24.20
N ILE A 94 -51.53 21.78 -25.52
CA ILE A 94 -52.21 22.61 -26.54
C ILE A 94 -53.06 21.73 -27.45
#